data_AF-A0AA97FLA3-F1
#
_entry.id   AF-A0AA97FLA3-F1
#
_cell.length_a   1.000
_cell.length_b   1.000
_cell.length_c   1.000
_cell.angle_alpha   90.00
_cell.angle_beta   90.00
_cell.angle_gamma   90.00
#
_symmetry.space_group_name_H-M   'P 1'
#
loop_
_entity.id
_entity.type
_entity.pdbx_description
1 polymer ?
#
loop_
_entity_poly.entity_id
_entity_poly.type
_entity_poly.pdbx_seq_one_letter_code
_entity_poly.pdbx_strand_id
1 'polypeptide(L)'
;MSTKRDLEKAAGWNPLSVLSKWGVRSNHAYAAGFAAVGLSLLSWLLSRGKNDSKPQSDRWGLFVGEWAPTFFALGVGLKLEED
;
A
#
# COMPACT_ATOMS: atom_id res chain seq x y z
N MET A 1 4.31 -8.83 36.01
CA MET A 1 2.86 -8.61 35.72
C MET A 1 2.60 -7.47 34.71
N SER A 2 3.63 -6.94 33.99
CA SER A 2 3.46 -5.93 32.93
C SER A 2 3.29 -6.58 31.55
N THR A 3 4.13 -7.56 31.23
CA THR A 3 4.25 -8.18 29.91
C THR A 3 2.95 -8.73 29.33
N LYS A 4 2.07 -9.34 30.15
CA LYS A 4 0.77 -9.85 29.68
C LYS A 4 -0.18 -8.73 29.25
N ARG A 5 -0.25 -7.64 30.03
CA ARG A 5 -1.07 -6.45 29.69
C ARG A 5 -0.54 -5.72 28.46
N ASP A 6 0.78 -5.66 28.31
CA ASP A 6 1.43 -5.06 27.15
C ASP A 6 1.18 -5.88 25.87
N LEU A 7 1.20 -7.22 25.98
CA LEU A 7 0.83 -8.14 24.90
C LEU A 7 -0.66 -8.05 24.55
N GLU A 8 -1.56 -7.96 25.53
CA GLU A 8 -2.99 -7.79 25.30
C GLU A 8 -3.32 -6.45 24.62
N LYS A 9 -2.65 -5.36 25.02
CA LYS A 9 -2.76 -4.07 24.34
C LYS A 9 -2.22 -4.10 22.91
N ALA A 10 -1.07 -4.76 22.70
CA ALA A 10 -0.49 -4.90 21.36
C ALA A 10 -1.36 -5.78 20.45
N ALA A 11 -1.94 -6.87 20.99
CA ALA A 11 -2.83 -7.76 20.26
C ALA A 11 -4.21 -7.15 19.99
N GLY A 12 -4.69 -6.25 20.87
CA GLY A 12 -5.95 -5.54 20.71
C GLY A 12 -5.86 -4.27 19.84
N TRP A 13 -4.66 -3.88 19.40
CA TRP A 13 -4.49 -2.71 18.55
C TRP A 13 -4.83 -3.05 17.10
N ASN A 14 -5.95 -2.50 16.61
CA ASN A 14 -6.35 -2.62 15.22
C ASN A 14 -6.02 -1.33 14.45
N PRO A 15 -4.90 -1.29 13.69
CA PRO A 15 -4.51 -0.10 12.92
C PRO A 15 -5.50 0.24 11.78
N LEU A 16 -6.19 -0.75 11.23
CA LEU A 16 -7.17 -0.54 10.15
C LEU A 16 -8.41 0.18 10.66
N SER A 17 -8.86 -0.12 11.88
CA SER A 17 -9.95 0.62 12.53
C SER A 17 -9.62 2.11 12.73
N VAL A 18 -8.36 2.44 13.02
CA VAL A 18 -7.91 3.84 13.17
C VAL A 18 -7.92 4.55 11.83
N LEU A 19 -7.40 3.91 10.78
CA LEU A 19 -7.45 4.41 9.40
C LEU A 19 -8.89 4.64 8.93
N SER A 20 -9.79 3.68 9.19
CA SER A 20 -11.21 3.77 8.87
C SER A 20 -11.88 4.96 9.58
N LYS A 21 -11.60 5.16 10.88
CA LYS A 21 -12.08 6.33 11.64
C LYS A 21 -11.57 7.67 11.12
N TRP A 22 -10.41 7.70 10.48
CA TRP A 22 -9.88 8.89 9.80
C TRP A 22 -10.51 9.12 8.41
N GLY A 23 -11.48 8.28 8.01
CA GLY A 23 -12.19 8.40 6.74
C GLY A 23 -11.51 7.71 5.56
N VAL A 24 -10.42 6.96 5.80
CA VAL A 24 -9.85 6.11 4.76
C VAL A 24 -10.80 4.94 4.53
N ARG A 25 -11.11 4.67 3.26
CA ARG A 25 -12.09 3.66 2.84
C ARG A 25 -11.41 2.65 1.93
N SER A 26 -11.96 1.45 1.85
CA SER A 26 -11.49 0.37 0.98
C SER A 26 -11.30 0.85 -0.47
N ASN A 27 -12.25 1.64 -1.00
CA ASN A 27 -12.18 2.23 -2.33
C ASN A 27 -10.96 3.14 -2.55
N HIS A 28 -10.53 3.92 -1.54
CA HIS A 28 -9.34 4.76 -1.65
C HIS A 28 -8.08 3.89 -1.80
N ALA A 29 -7.99 2.80 -1.02
CA ALA A 29 -6.88 1.87 -1.10
C ALA A 29 -6.88 1.12 -2.45
N TYR A 30 -8.03 0.67 -2.95
CA TYR A 30 -8.10 0.06 -4.28
C TYR A 30 -7.72 1.03 -5.39
N ALA A 31 -8.18 2.28 -5.33
CA ALA A 31 -7.78 3.32 -6.27
C ALA A 31 -6.27 3.57 -6.23
N ALA A 32 -5.66 3.61 -5.04
CA ALA A 32 -4.21 3.72 -4.88
C ALA A 32 -3.48 2.49 -5.46
N GLY A 33 -4.02 1.29 -5.32
CA GLY A 33 -3.50 0.06 -5.93
C GLY A 33 -3.46 0.13 -7.46
N PHE A 34 -4.56 0.53 -8.08
CA PHE A 34 -4.61 0.75 -9.54
C PHE A 34 -3.71 1.90 -9.98
N ALA A 35 -3.66 2.99 -9.21
CA ALA A 35 -2.77 4.11 -9.48
C ALA A 35 -1.30 3.68 -9.43
N ALA A 36 -0.90 2.80 -8.50
CA ALA A 36 0.46 2.27 -8.42
C ALA A 36 0.85 1.47 -9.67
N VAL A 37 -0.07 0.68 -10.25
CA VAL A 37 0.16 -0.01 -11.53
C VAL A 37 0.42 0.99 -12.66
N GLY A 38 -0.41 2.04 -12.77
CA GLY A 38 -0.21 3.09 -13.77
C GLY A 38 1.09 3.88 -13.56
N LEU A 39 1.39 4.24 -12.32
CA LEU A 39 2.61 4.95 -11.94
C LEU A 39 3.86 4.10 -12.17
N SER A 40 3.79 2.78 -12.02
CA SER A 40 4.88 1.85 -12.35
C SER A 40 5.25 1.94 -13.84
N LEU A 41 4.26 1.88 -14.71
CA LEU A 41 4.46 2.04 -16.15
C LEU A 41 4.99 3.43 -16.50
N LEU A 42 4.42 4.49 -15.90
CA LEU A 42 4.87 5.86 -16.14
C LEU A 42 6.31 6.09 -15.67
N SER A 43 6.67 5.58 -14.50
CA SER A 43 8.02 5.64 -13.93
C SER A 43 9.04 4.95 -14.84
N TRP A 44 8.70 3.76 -15.34
CA TRP A 44 9.52 3.05 -16.31
C TRP A 44 9.68 3.85 -17.62
N LEU A 45 8.58 4.35 -18.20
CA LEU A 45 8.61 5.15 -19.43
C LEU A 45 9.47 6.41 -19.29
N LEU A 46 9.33 7.14 -18.17
CA LEU A 46 10.12 8.34 -17.89
C LEU A 46 11.61 8.02 -17.73
N SER A 47 11.94 6.91 -17.06
CA SER A 47 13.33 6.44 -16.94
C SER A 47 13.93 6.06 -18.30
N ARG A 48 13.15 5.38 -19.16
CA ARG A 48 13.56 5.08 -20.54
C ARG A 48 13.80 6.36 -21.37
N GLY A 49 12.97 7.38 -21.19
CA GLY A 49 13.11 8.69 -21.85
C GLY A 49 14.35 9.49 -21.40
N LYS A 50 14.86 9.25 -20.19
CA LYS A 50 16.08 9.88 -19.66
C LYS A 50 17.37 9.19 -20.08
N ASN A 51 17.31 8.19 -20.97
CA ASN A 51 18.43 7.32 -21.35
C ASN A 51 19.06 6.54 -20.18
N ASP A 52 18.29 6.26 -19.12
CA ASP A 52 18.74 5.34 -18.08
C ASP A 52 19.00 3.95 -18.69
N SER A 53 19.93 3.22 -18.07
CA SER A 53 20.14 1.82 -18.43
C SER A 53 18.84 1.02 -18.24
N LYS A 54 18.57 0.09 -19.16
CA LYS A 54 17.36 -0.76 -19.08
C LYS A 54 17.18 -1.40 -17.68
N PRO A 55 18.23 -1.96 -17.03
CA PRO A 55 18.10 -2.50 -15.68
C PRO A 55 17.67 -1.46 -14.63
N GLN A 56 18.09 -0.21 -14.78
CA GLN A 56 17.71 0.87 -13.88
C GLN A 56 16.23 1.26 -14.05
N SER A 57 15.74 1.33 -15.31
CA SER A 57 14.32 1.58 -15.58
C SER A 57 13.43 0.48 -15.03
N ASP A 58 13.82 -0.79 -15.21
CA ASP A 58 13.05 -1.94 -14.72
C ASP A 58 12.94 -1.92 -13.18
N ARG A 59 14.01 -1.54 -12.46
CA ARG A 59 13.99 -1.37 -10.99
C ARG A 59 13.03 -0.26 -10.54
N TRP A 60 13.03 0.87 -11.23
CA TRP A 60 12.11 1.97 -10.92
C TRP A 60 10.65 1.59 -11.14
N GLY A 61 10.36 0.89 -12.24
CA GLY A 61 9.03 0.35 -12.50
C GLY A 61 8.61 -0.64 -11.41
N LEU A 62 9.47 -1.61 -11.07
CA LEU A 62 9.17 -2.65 -10.08
C LEU A 62 8.98 -2.08 -8.67
N PHE A 63 9.84 -1.16 -8.24
CA PHE A 63 9.74 -0.50 -6.93
C PHE A 63 8.42 0.26 -6.77
N VAL A 64 7.91 0.90 -7.83
CA VAL A 64 6.60 1.57 -7.76
C VAL A 64 5.46 0.55 -7.84
N GLY A 65 5.64 -0.52 -8.63
CA GLY A 65 4.62 -1.56 -8.84
C GLY A 65 4.33 -2.41 -7.61
N GLU A 66 5.31 -2.62 -6.72
CA GLU A 66 5.13 -3.42 -5.50
C GLU A 66 4.15 -2.81 -4.49
N TRP A 67 3.85 -1.51 -4.61
CA TRP A 67 2.86 -0.87 -3.75
C TRP A 67 1.43 -1.29 -4.10
N ALA A 68 1.18 -1.78 -5.32
CA ALA A 68 -0.14 -2.26 -5.73
C ALA A 68 -0.68 -3.39 -4.83
N PRO A 69 0.04 -4.53 -4.63
CA PRO A 69 -0.44 -5.59 -3.74
C PRO A 69 -0.63 -5.12 -2.30
N THR A 70 0.23 -4.22 -1.80
CA THR A 70 0.09 -3.61 -0.46
C THR A 70 -1.22 -2.85 -0.33
N PHE A 71 -1.53 -1.97 -1.29
CA PHE A 71 -2.76 -1.19 -1.27
C PHE A 71 -4.02 -2.07 -1.47
N PHE A 72 -3.95 -3.11 -2.30
CA PHE A 72 -5.05 -4.06 -2.42
C PHE A 72 -5.30 -4.83 -1.12
N ALA A 73 -4.25 -5.32 -0.46
CA ALA A 73 -4.38 -5.98 0.83
C ALA A 73 -4.96 -5.06 1.91
N LEU A 74 -4.51 -3.79 1.96
CA LEU A 74 -5.09 -2.78 2.83
C LEU A 74 -6.57 -2.51 2.51
N GLY A 75 -6.94 -2.48 1.24
CA GLY A 75 -8.33 -2.31 0.83
C GLY A 75 -9.24 -3.45 1.28
N VAL A 76 -8.75 -4.70 1.19
CA VAL A 76 -9.47 -5.87 1.72
C VAL A 76 -9.64 -5.75 3.23
N GLY A 77 -8.58 -5.40 3.96
CA GLY A 77 -8.66 -5.20 5.41
C GLY A 77 -9.61 -4.07 5.81
N LEU A 78 -9.55 -2.93 5.14
CA LEU A 78 -10.45 -1.80 5.37
C LEU A 78 -11.89 -2.13 5.05
N LYS A 79 -12.15 -2.99 4.06
CA LYS A 79 -13.52 -3.41 3.71
C LYS A 79 -14.20 -4.14 4.87
N LEU A 80 -13.45 -4.93 5.64
CA LEU A 80 -13.96 -5.61 6.83
C LEU A 80 -14.30 -4.66 7.99
N GLU A 81 -13.72 -3.45 8.01
CA GLU A 81 -14.03 -2.40 9.00
C GLU A 81 -15.19 -1.49 8.56
N GLU A 82 -15.65 -1.61 7.31
CA GLU A 82 -16.75 -0.84 6.75
C GLU A 82 -18.11 -1.53 6.90
N ASP A 83 -18.10 -2.84 7.09
CA ASP A 83 -19.26 -3.72 7.24
C ASP A 83 -19.65 -3.87 8.73
#